data_AF-A0A8X6U0E1-F1
#
_entry.id   AF-A0A8X6U0E1-F1
#
_cell.length_a   1.000
_cell.length_b   1.000
_cell.length_c   1.000
_cell.angle_alpha   90.00
_cell.angle_beta   90.00
_cell.angle_gamma   90.00
#
_symmetry.space_group_name_H-M   'P 1'
#
loop_
_entity.id
_entity.type
_entity.pdbx_description
1 polymer ?
#
loop_
_entity_poly.entity_id
_entity_poly.type
_entity_poly.pdbx_seq_one_letter_code
_entity_poly.pdbx_strand_id
1 'polypeptide(L)'
;MVKGHYLCIKLDVKDHKLYCQNLCLMAKLFLDHKTLYFDVEPFLFYVLTECDKHGAHLVGYFSKEKESPDGNNVACILTLPPYQRKGFGKFLIAFSYELTKKEHAIGSPEKPLSYLGKLSYRSYGSWVIMDILKGYRGALSVKGLSHMSSITQCDIISTF
;
A
#
# COMPACT_ATOMS: atom_id res chain seq x y z
N MET A 1 12.03 3.31 -8.23
CA MET A 1 13.23 2.80 -7.50
C MET A 1 13.43 1.36 -7.93
N VAL A 2 14.51 1.05 -8.64
CA VAL A 2 14.84 -0.31 -9.08
C VAL A 2 15.80 -0.91 -8.05
N LYS A 3 15.42 -2.02 -7.41
CA LYS A 3 16.32 -2.86 -6.60
C LYS A 3 16.10 -4.29 -7.06
N GLY A 4 17.06 -4.86 -7.79
CA GLY A 4 16.92 -6.19 -8.39
C GLY A 4 15.76 -6.24 -9.39
N HIS A 5 15.36 -7.46 -9.75
CA HIS A 5 14.31 -7.81 -10.73
C HIS A 5 12.91 -7.21 -10.47
N TYR A 6 12.73 -6.12 -9.73
CA TYR A 6 11.41 -5.56 -9.41
C TYR A 6 11.29 -4.09 -9.76
N LEU A 7 10.17 -3.74 -10.39
CA LEU A 7 9.83 -2.38 -10.81
C LEU A 7 8.43 -2.02 -10.32
N CYS A 8 8.32 -0.89 -9.60
CA CYS A 8 7.06 -0.27 -9.23
C CYS A 8 6.75 0.90 -10.18
N ILE A 9 5.66 0.79 -10.94
CA ILE A 9 5.23 1.74 -11.97
C ILE A 9 4.03 2.52 -11.44
N LYS A 10 4.10 3.85 -11.49
CA LYS A 10 2.95 4.73 -11.25
C LYS A 10 2.19 4.89 -12.57
N LEU A 11 0.89 4.61 -12.56
CA LEU A 11 -0.02 4.81 -13.69
C LEU A 11 -1.06 5.86 -13.32
N ASP A 12 -1.22 6.87 -14.18
CA ASP A 12 -2.39 7.75 -14.16
C ASP A 12 -3.46 7.18 -15.10
N VAL A 13 -4.70 7.17 -14.62
CA VAL A 13 -5.86 6.70 -15.36
C VAL A 13 -6.13 7.53 -16.61
N LYS A 14 -5.74 8.82 -16.61
CA LYS A 14 -5.87 9.69 -17.78
C LYS A 14 -5.19 9.08 -19.03
N ASP A 15 -4.05 8.43 -18.83
CA ASP A 15 -3.25 7.87 -19.93
C ASP A 15 -3.52 6.36 -20.14
N HIS A 16 -4.03 5.66 -19.12
CA HIS A 16 -4.12 4.20 -19.10
C HIS A 16 -5.48 3.64 -18.64
N LYS A 17 -6.58 4.34 -18.96
CA LYS A 17 -7.94 4.01 -18.48
C LYS A 17 -8.32 2.53 -18.63
N LEU A 18 -8.16 1.95 -19.82
CA LEU A 18 -8.52 0.55 -20.09
C LEU A 18 -7.69 -0.43 -19.25
N TYR A 19 -6.39 -0.19 -19.11
CA TYR A 19 -5.52 -1.03 -18.28
C TYR A 19 -5.96 -1.00 -16.81
N CYS A 20 -6.23 0.19 -16.27
CA CYS A 20 -6.69 0.36 -14.89
C CYS A 20 -8.05 -0.32 -14.64
N GLN A 21 -8.98 -0.25 -15.60
CA GLN A 21 -10.26 -0.97 -15.53
C GLN A 21 -10.06 -2.49 -15.53
N ASN A 22 -9.24 -3.02 -16.44
CA ASN A 22 -8.92 -4.44 -16.48
C ASN A 22 -8.25 -4.93 -15.19
N LEU A 23 -7.33 -4.13 -14.64
CA LEU A 23 -6.70 -4.40 -13.36
C LEU A 23 -7.73 -4.43 -12.22
N CYS A 24 -8.68 -3.50 -12.18
CA CYS A 24 -9.76 -3.49 -11.21
C CYS A 24 -10.70 -4.71 -11.33
N LEU A 25 -11.06 -5.11 -12.55
CA LEU A 25 -11.86 -6.31 -12.82
C LEU A 25 -11.15 -7.57 -12.34
N MET A 26 -9.85 -7.71 -12.66
CA MET A 26 -9.03 -8.81 -12.16
C MET A 26 -8.96 -8.80 -10.63
N ALA A 27 -8.77 -7.64 -10.01
CA ALA A 27 -8.68 -7.52 -8.56
C ALA A 27 -9.99 -7.90 -7.85
N LYS A 28 -11.14 -7.62 -8.46
CA LYS A 28 -12.46 -7.97 -7.91
C LYS A 28 -12.64 -9.47 -7.70
N LEU A 29 -11.95 -10.31 -8.47
CA LEU A 29 -11.95 -11.77 -8.30
C LEU A 29 -11.34 -12.21 -6.96
N PHE A 30 -10.53 -11.36 -6.33
CA PHE A 30 -9.80 -11.67 -5.10
C PHE A 30 -10.13 -10.71 -3.94
N LEU A 31 -10.94 -9.68 -4.19
CA LEU A 31 -11.34 -8.66 -3.23
C LEU A 31 -12.87 -8.57 -3.14
N ASP A 32 -13.42 -9.05 -2.03
CA ASP A 32 -14.87 -9.13 -1.83
C ASP A 32 -15.52 -7.74 -1.76
N HIS A 33 -14.86 -6.78 -1.11
CA HIS A 33 -15.39 -5.44 -0.84
C HIS A 33 -15.04 -4.39 -1.91
N LYS A 34 -14.45 -4.78 -3.05
CA LYS A 34 -14.15 -3.83 -4.12
C LYS A 34 -15.43 -3.47 -4.88
N THR A 35 -15.86 -2.22 -4.80
CA THR A 35 -17.10 -1.71 -5.40
C THR A 35 -16.88 -0.91 -6.69
N LEU A 36 -15.72 -0.25 -6.81
CA LEU A 36 -15.38 0.60 -7.97
C LEU A 36 -14.45 -0.14 -8.93
N TYR A 37 -14.94 -0.39 -10.15
CA TYR A 37 -14.19 -1.06 -11.21
C TYR A 37 -14.27 -0.37 -12.58
N PHE A 38 -15.31 0.45 -12.84
CA PHE A 38 -15.42 1.23 -14.07
C PHE A 38 -15.07 2.71 -13.87
N ASP A 39 -15.51 3.28 -12.75
CA ASP A 39 -15.13 4.64 -12.35
C ASP A 39 -13.78 4.63 -11.63
N VAL A 40 -12.72 4.69 -12.43
CA VAL A 40 -11.32 4.62 -11.98
C VAL A 40 -10.63 5.98 -11.98
N GLU A 41 -11.25 7.02 -12.55
CA GLU A 41 -10.63 8.35 -12.77
C GLU A 41 -10.08 9.04 -11.52
N PRO A 42 -10.71 8.90 -10.33
CA PRO A 42 -10.19 9.47 -9.09
C PRO A 42 -8.90 8.81 -8.58
N PHE A 43 -8.45 7.69 -9.15
CA PHE A 43 -7.37 6.89 -8.59
C PHE A 43 -6.04 7.01 -9.35
N LEU A 44 -4.95 6.87 -8.61
CA LEU A 44 -3.62 6.51 -9.08
C LEU A 44 -3.36 5.04 -8.79
N PHE A 45 -2.64 4.36 -9.67
CA PHE A 45 -2.29 2.95 -9.52
C PHE A 45 -0.77 2.80 -9.41
N TYR A 46 -0.32 2.02 -8.44
CA TYR A 46 1.08 1.68 -8.23
C TYR A 46 1.25 0.18 -8.42
N VAL A 47 1.80 -0.17 -9.58
CA VAL A 47 1.87 -1.54 -10.08
C VAL A 47 3.27 -2.10 -9.85
N LEU A 48 3.37 -3.17 -9.05
CA LEU A 48 4.61 -3.89 -8.84
C LEU A 48 4.73 -5.02 -9.86
N THR A 49 5.89 -5.06 -10.50
CA THR A 49 6.24 -6.06 -11.51
C THR A 49 7.56 -6.74 -11.17
N GLU A 50 7.68 -8.00 -11.57
CA GLU A 50 8.94 -8.74 -11.63
C GLU A 50 9.46 -8.72 -13.07
N CYS A 51 10.71 -8.35 -13.27
CA CYS A 51 11.35 -8.14 -14.57
C CYS A 51 12.33 -9.27 -14.88
N ASP A 52 12.13 -9.90 -16.03
CA ASP A 52 13.03 -10.90 -16.61
C ASP A 52 13.36 -10.56 -18.07
N LYS A 53 13.99 -11.52 -18.77
CA LYS A 53 14.33 -11.38 -20.20
C LYS A 53 13.12 -11.30 -21.14
N HIS A 54 11.92 -11.65 -20.66
CA HIS A 54 10.68 -11.67 -21.43
C HIS A 54 9.78 -10.45 -21.15
N GLY A 55 10.05 -9.68 -20.10
CA GLY A 55 9.37 -8.42 -19.84
C GLY A 55 9.09 -8.18 -18.36
N ALA A 56 8.05 -7.40 -18.08
CA ALA A 56 7.60 -7.05 -16.74
C ALA A 56 6.29 -7.78 -16.41
N HIS A 57 6.35 -8.68 -15.43
CA HIS A 57 5.25 -9.55 -15.01
C HIS A 57 4.56 -8.99 -13.79
N LEU A 58 3.23 -8.84 -13.85
CA LEU A 58 2.45 -8.31 -12.72
C LEU A 58 2.57 -9.20 -11.48
N VAL A 59 2.96 -8.61 -10.35
CA VAL A 59 3.04 -9.28 -9.04
C VAL A 59 1.89 -8.82 -8.14
N GLY A 60 1.59 -7.54 -8.16
CA GLY A 60 0.56 -6.93 -7.32
C GLY A 60 0.46 -5.44 -7.55
N TYR A 61 -0.48 -4.78 -6.87
CA TYR A 61 -0.63 -3.34 -6.95
C TYR A 61 -1.29 -2.78 -5.69
N PHE A 62 -1.23 -1.46 -5.54
CA PHE A 62 -2.22 -0.72 -4.76
C PHE A 62 -2.74 0.48 -5.54
N SER A 63 -3.97 0.89 -5.25
CA SER A 63 -4.54 2.15 -5.72
C SER A 63 -4.60 3.18 -4.59
N LYS A 64 -4.53 4.45 -4.95
CA LYS A 64 -4.62 5.59 -4.05
C LYS A 64 -5.50 6.65 -4.68
N GLU A 65 -6.45 7.21 -3.95
CA GLU A 65 -7.22 8.36 -4.43
C GLU A 65 -6.28 9.56 -4.64
N LYS A 66 -6.50 10.31 -5.73
CA LYS A 66 -5.77 11.55 -6.00
C LYS A 66 -6.01 12.58 -4.89
N GLU A 67 -7.24 12.62 -4.40
CA GLU A 67 -7.69 13.42 -3.27
C GLU A 67 -8.49 12.50 -2.34
N SER A 68 -7.98 12.26 -1.13
CA SER A 68 -8.66 11.42 -0.13
C SER A 68 -9.06 12.28 1.08
N PRO A 69 -10.36 12.60 1.26
CA PRO A 69 -10.84 13.42 2.37
C PRO A 69 -10.49 12.81 3.74
N ASP A 70 -10.50 11.48 3.83
CA ASP A 70 -10.19 10.73 5.05
C ASP A 70 -8.69 10.53 5.27
N GLY A 71 -7.83 11.03 4.35
CA GLY A 71 -6.38 10.85 4.42
C GLY A 71 -5.94 9.40 4.17
N ASN A 72 -6.71 8.63 3.39
CA ASN A 72 -6.32 7.26 3.06
C ASN A 72 -5.14 7.27 2.09
N ASN A 73 -4.05 6.56 2.44
CA ASN A 73 -2.89 6.43 1.56
C ASN A 73 -2.99 5.22 0.62
N VAL A 74 -3.95 4.33 0.87
CA VAL A 74 -4.26 3.14 0.08
C VAL A 74 -5.77 2.95 0.06
N ALA A 75 -6.34 2.82 -1.13
CA ALA A 75 -7.76 2.47 -1.33
C ALA A 75 -7.95 0.96 -1.50
N CYS A 76 -7.20 0.35 -2.42
CA CYS A 76 -7.15 -1.10 -2.60
C CYS A 76 -5.70 -1.57 -2.67
N ILE A 77 -5.42 -2.77 -2.16
CA ILE A 77 -4.11 -3.41 -2.26
C ILE A 77 -4.29 -4.90 -2.52
N LEU A 78 -3.51 -5.42 -3.46
CA LEU A 78 -3.55 -6.83 -3.84
C LEU A 78 -2.16 -7.33 -4.21
N THR A 79 -1.81 -8.49 -3.68
CA THR A 79 -0.77 -9.36 -4.25
C THR A 79 -1.46 -10.54 -4.92
N LEU A 80 -1.11 -10.81 -6.17
CA LEU A 80 -1.72 -11.91 -6.92
C LEU A 80 -1.45 -13.26 -6.23
N PRO A 81 -2.40 -14.21 -6.26
CA PRO A 81 -2.30 -15.46 -5.51
C PRO A 81 -0.95 -16.21 -5.64
N PRO A 82 -0.34 -16.36 -6.84
CA PRO A 82 0.95 -17.05 -7.00
C PRO A 82 2.14 -16.37 -6.29
N TYR A 83 1.98 -15.09 -5.94
CA TYR A 83 3.00 -14.26 -5.30
C TYR A 83 2.71 -13.97 -3.82
N GLN A 84 1.60 -14.47 -3.27
CA GLN A 84 1.28 -14.29 -1.86
C GLN A 84 2.29 -15.00 -0.96
N ARG A 85 2.43 -14.51 0.28
CA ARG A 85 3.36 -15.03 1.30
C ARG A 85 4.84 -15.00 0.93
N LYS A 86 5.22 -14.29 -0.14
CA LYS A 86 6.63 -14.05 -0.55
C LYS A 86 7.19 -12.67 -0.14
N GLY A 87 6.46 -11.93 0.70
CA GLY A 87 6.87 -10.60 1.19
C GLY A 87 6.38 -9.42 0.35
N PHE A 88 5.83 -9.63 -0.85
CA PHE A 88 5.38 -8.54 -1.72
C PHE A 88 4.26 -7.68 -1.15
N GLY A 89 3.33 -8.27 -0.38
CA GLY A 89 2.30 -7.49 0.32
C GLY A 89 2.91 -6.50 1.32
N LYS A 90 3.91 -6.93 2.11
CA LYS A 90 4.65 -6.05 3.02
C LYS A 90 5.43 -4.98 2.27
N PHE A 91 6.01 -5.33 1.11
CA PHE A 91 6.69 -4.37 0.25
C PHE A 91 5.74 -3.28 -0.27
N LEU A 92 4.55 -3.66 -0.78
CA LEU A 92 3.56 -2.71 -1.28
C LEU A 92 3.07 -1.76 -0.17
N ILE A 93 2.83 -2.29 1.04
CA ILE A 93 2.48 -1.47 2.23
C ILE A 93 3.62 -0.51 2.58
N ALA A 94 4.87 -1.01 2.64
CA ALA A 94 6.02 -0.15 2.91
C ALA A 94 6.16 0.96 1.87
N PHE A 95 5.98 0.62 0.59
CA PHE A 95 6.06 1.58 -0.51
C PHE A 95 4.97 2.65 -0.40
N SER A 96 3.73 2.30 -0.03
CA SER A 96 2.66 3.29 0.15
C SER A 96 3.00 4.29 1.26
N TYR A 97 3.59 3.83 2.37
CA TYR A 97 4.04 4.71 3.45
C TYR A 97 5.26 5.55 3.09
N GLU A 98 6.18 5.04 2.27
CA GLU A 98 7.28 5.87 1.75
C GLU A 98 6.78 7.01 0.85
N LEU A 99 5.68 6.81 0.12
CA LEU A 99 5.01 7.90 -0.59
C LEU A 99 4.39 8.90 0.40
N THR A 100 3.67 8.41 1.42
CA THR A 100 3.07 9.26 2.46
C THR A 100 4.11 10.12 3.18
N LYS A 101 5.29 9.57 3.50
CA LYS A 101 6.41 10.31 4.08
C LYS A 101 6.93 11.41 3.16
N LYS A 102 7.08 11.13 1.86
CA LYS A 102 7.50 12.11 0.86
C LYS A 102 6.50 13.25 0.68
N GLU A 103 5.22 12.98 0.93
CA GLU A 103 4.15 13.97 0.92
C GLU A 103 4.04 14.73 2.26
N HIS A 104 4.92 14.45 3.23
CA HIS A 104 4.88 15.00 4.59
C HIS A 104 3.51 14.79 5.28
N ALA A 105 2.86 13.68 4.96
CA ALA A 105 1.53 13.33 5.44
C ALA A 105 1.57 12.19 6.48
N ILE A 106 0.41 11.95 7.09
CA ILE A 106 0.11 10.77 7.91
C ILE A 106 -1.10 10.09 7.25
N GLY A 107 -1.10 8.77 7.15
CA GLY A 107 -2.14 8.03 6.44
C GLY A 107 -2.46 6.65 7.01
N SER A 108 -3.64 6.17 6.65
CA SER A 108 -4.18 4.84 6.95
C SER A 108 -4.61 4.18 5.63
N PRO A 109 -4.69 2.85 5.53
CA PRO A 109 -5.48 2.24 4.48
C PRO A 109 -6.98 2.50 4.69
N GLU A 110 -7.72 2.50 3.58
CA GLU A 110 -9.19 2.53 3.56
C GLU A 110 -9.76 1.29 4.27
N LYS A 111 -10.91 1.47 4.93
CA LYS A 111 -11.61 0.45 5.71
C LYS A 111 -12.95 0.11 5.04
N PRO A 112 -13.42 -1.15 5.13
CA PRO A 112 -12.84 -2.27 5.88
C PRO A 112 -11.71 -2.98 5.11
N LEU A 113 -10.64 -3.34 5.84
CA LEU A 113 -9.58 -4.21 5.33
C LEU A 113 -10.02 -5.68 5.24
N SER A 114 -9.51 -6.40 4.24
CA SER A 114 -9.59 -7.86 4.18
C SER A 114 -8.84 -8.53 5.35
N TYR A 115 -9.14 -9.79 5.65
CA TYR A 115 -8.45 -10.53 6.73
C TYR A 115 -6.92 -10.56 6.52
N LEU A 116 -6.46 -10.88 5.31
CA LEU A 116 -5.04 -10.86 4.96
C LEU A 116 -4.45 -9.45 5.01
N GLY A 117 -5.24 -8.43 4.64
CA GLY A 117 -4.87 -7.02 4.78
C GLY A 117 -4.59 -6.66 6.24
N LYS A 118 -5.53 -6.95 7.16
CA LYS A 118 -5.37 -6.69 8.60
C LYS A 118 -4.10 -7.31 9.17
N LEU A 119 -3.84 -8.59 8.87
CA LEU A 119 -2.63 -9.27 9.32
C LEU A 119 -1.35 -8.63 8.77
N SER A 120 -1.35 -8.23 7.50
CA SER A 120 -0.19 -7.63 6.84
C SER A 120 0.11 -6.23 7.36
N TYR A 121 -0.92 -5.39 7.54
CA TYR A 121 -0.76 -4.04 8.10
C TYR A 121 -0.31 -4.08 9.56
N ARG A 122 -0.87 -4.98 10.39
CA ARG A 122 -0.41 -5.15 11.78
C ARG A 122 1.05 -5.60 11.83
N SER A 123 1.43 -6.60 11.02
CA SER A 123 2.82 -7.07 10.95
C SER A 123 3.79 -5.98 10.49
N TYR A 124 3.41 -5.16 9.50
CA TYR A 124 4.20 -4.02 9.05
C TYR A 124 4.32 -2.95 10.14
N GLY A 125 3.19 -2.54 10.74
CA GLY A 125 3.14 -1.55 11.82
C GLY A 125 4.02 -1.95 13.00
N SER A 126 3.89 -3.20 13.49
CA SER A 126 4.72 -3.69 14.61
C SER A 126 6.20 -3.63 14.26
N TRP A 127 6.58 -4.01 13.03
CA TRP A 127 7.97 -3.97 12.60
C TRP A 127 8.53 -2.53 12.55
N VAL A 128 7.77 -1.58 11.98
CA VAL A 128 8.20 -0.16 11.91
C VAL A 128 8.34 0.45 13.30
N ILE A 129 7.35 0.24 14.17
CA ILE A 129 7.36 0.79 15.52
C ILE A 129 8.54 0.22 16.32
N MET A 130 8.78 -1.10 16.23
CA MET A 130 9.91 -1.74 16.91
C MET A 130 11.27 -1.24 16.41
N ASP A 131 11.40 -0.99 15.10
CA ASP A 131 12.63 -0.44 14.52
C ASP A 131 12.92 0.98 15.04
N ILE A 132 11.89 1.83 15.11
CA ILE A 132 12.00 3.18 15.70
C ILE A 132 12.39 3.11 17.17
N LEU A 133 11.69 2.28 17.96
CA LEU A 133 11.94 2.16 19.40
C LEU A 133 13.34 1.62 19.71
N LYS A 134 13.87 0.70 18.88
CA LYS A 134 15.24 0.19 19.02
C LYS A 134 16.30 1.30 18.89
N GLY A 135 16.04 2.30 18.05
CA GLY A 135 16.96 3.41 17.81
C GLY A 135 16.80 4.60 18.76
N TYR A 136 15.69 4.66 19.52
CA TYR A 136 15.36 5.82 20.33
C TYR A 136 15.77 5.64 21.79
N ARG A 137 16.43 6.65 22.38
CA ARG A 137 16.78 6.67 23.81
C ARG A 137 15.90 7.69 24.53
N GLY A 138 14.98 7.21 25.36
CA GLY A 138 14.10 8.05 26.18
C GLY A 138 12.61 7.79 25.92
N ALA A 139 11.75 8.64 26.47
CA ALA A 139 10.31 8.55 26.29
C ALA A 139 9.90 9.01 24.88
N LEU A 140 9.12 8.20 24.18
CA LEU A 140 8.57 8.52 22.87
C LEU A 140 7.04 8.47 22.94
N SER A 141 6.38 9.54 22.53
CA SER A 141 4.92 9.61 22.51
C SER A 141 4.34 8.94 21.26
N VAL A 142 3.06 8.53 21.31
CA VAL A 142 2.33 8.01 20.14
C VAL A 142 2.29 9.04 19.00
N LYS A 143 2.17 10.34 19.33
CA LYS A 143 2.28 11.43 18.35
C LYS A 143 3.66 11.47 17.69
N GLY A 144 4.73 11.28 18.47
CA GLY A 144 6.10 11.18 17.96
C GLY A 144 6.27 10.00 17.00
N LEU A 145 5.80 8.81 17.38
CA LEU A 145 5.79 7.63 16.51
C LEU A 145 5.03 7.89 15.20
N SER A 146 3.87 8.56 15.27
CA SER A 146 3.06 8.89 14.10
C SER A 146 3.80 9.80 13.12
N HIS A 147 4.45 10.86 13.60
CA HIS A 147 5.25 11.75 12.75
C HIS A 147 6.47 11.05 12.13
N MET A 148 7.12 10.14 12.85
CA MET A 148 8.31 9.43 12.34
C MET A 148 7.95 8.33 11.33
N SER A 149 6.79 7.71 11.46
CA SER A 149 6.38 6.56 10.65
C SER A 149 5.40 6.90 9.52
N SER A 150 4.75 8.07 9.58
CA SER A 150 3.57 8.45 8.77
C SER A 150 2.34 7.55 8.98
N ILE A 151 2.33 6.72 10.03
CA ILE A 151 1.19 5.88 10.41
C ILE A 151 0.28 6.66 11.36
N THR A 152 -1.04 6.52 11.22
CA THR A 152 -1.98 7.21 12.13
C THR A 152 -1.79 6.78 13.59
N GLN A 153 -2.11 7.66 14.53
CA GLN A 153 -2.06 7.32 15.95
C GLN A 153 -2.99 6.15 16.30
N CYS A 154 -4.17 6.08 15.67
CA CYS A 154 -5.11 4.99 15.84
C CYS A 154 -4.52 3.65 15.42
N ASP A 155 -3.86 3.59 14.26
CA ASP A 155 -3.24 2.35 13.78
C ASP A 155 -2.04 1.94 14.64
N ILE A 156 -1.25 2.91 15.13
CA ILE A 156 -0.18 2.67 16.11
C ILE A 156 -0.75 2.05 17.39
N ILE A 157 -1.82 2.63 17.94
CA ILE A 157 -2.47 2.11 19.16
C ILE A 157 -2.98 0.69 18.94
N SER A 158 -3.61 0.41 17.79
CA SER A 158 -4.11 -0.93 17.46
C SER A 158 -3.02 -1.99 17.21
N THR A 159 -1.76 -1.54 17.10
CA THR A 159 -0.61 -2.43 16.88
C THR A 159 -0.05 -2.97 18.19
N PHE A 160 -0.31 -2.28 19.32
CA PHE A 160 -0.03 -2.74 20.67
C PHE A 160 -1.14 -3.66 21.19
#